data_AF-A0A4U1J668-F1
#
_entry.id   AF-A0A4U1J668-F1
#
_cell.length_a   1.000
_cell.length_b   1.000
_cell.length_c   1.000
_cell.angle_alpha   90.00
_cell.angle_beta   90.00
_cell.angle_gamma   90.00
#
_symmetry.space_group_name_H-M   'P 1'
#
loop_
_entity.id
_entity.type
_entity.pdbx_description
1 polymer ?
#
loop_
_entity_poly.entity_id
_entity_poly.type
_entity_poly.pdbx_seq_one_letter_code
_entity_poly.pdbx_strand_id
1 'polypeptide(L)'
;MTRRRVYLCAALYAEGPSDYDFLSPLINRLLDTLGNELEPGRVEVGETLGIDAPRPYPPKRVDRIAAAVAEYWDSFTLLVIHADGGGDPDEARKTCVAPGIGLASSAFPLVAVPCVPVREIEAWMLADVEVFRTILGRGAEPSLPAAPEREVDPKQSLRHILQQGGFRRGAESVHRLFGEEVRFEALRKLSAFQRLEDDLREAIRAIARASDGGD
;
A
#
# COMPACT_ATOMS: atom_id res chain seq x y z
N MET A 1 -32.66 8.35 10.64
CA MET A 1 -32.19 7.55 9.49
C MET A 1 -30.84 6.96 9.86
N THR A 2 -30.77 5.65 10.07
CA THR A 2 -29.51 4.97 10.40
C THR A 2 -28.73 4.80 9.11
N ARG A 3 -27.56 5.45 9.00
CA ARG A 3 -26.70 5.30 7.82
C ARG A 3 -26.22 3.84 7.71
N ARG A 4 -26.10 3.30 6.49
CA ARG A 4 -25.68 1.90 6.29
C ARG A 4 -24.23 1.70 6.71
N ARG A 5 -23.90 0.46 7.12
CA ARG A 5 -22.50 0.05 7.34
C ARG A 5 -21.74 0.08 6.02
N VAL A 6 -20.46 0.41 6.09
CA VAL A 6 -19.53 0.47 4.96
C VAL A 6 -18.52 -0.65 5.15
N TYR A 7 -18.44 -1.55 4.18
CA TYR A 7 -17.39 -2.57 4.18
C TYR A 7 -16.22 -2.07 3.33
N LEU A 8 -15.01 -2.11 3.89
CA LEU A 8 -13.77 -1.79 3.18
C LEU A 8 -12.90 -3.03 3.09
N CYS A 9 -12.76 -3.58 1.89
CA CYS A 9 -11.81 -4.64 1.58
C CYS A 9 -10.95 -4.18 0.41
N ALA A 10 -9.65 -4.06 0.63
CA ALA A 10 -8.73 -3.71 -0.44
C ALA A 10 -8.28 -4.96 -1.20
N ALA A 11 -8.29 -4.90 -2.52
CA ALA A 11 -7.43 -5.75 -3.34
C ALA A 11 -6.13 -5.01 -3.62
N LEU A 12 -4.99 -5.67 -3.39
CA LEU A 12 -3.66 -5.14 -3.71
C LEU A 12 -3.13 -5.84 -4.96
N TYR A 13 -2.74 -5.07 -5.97
CA TYR A 13 -1.96 -5.55 -7.11
C TYR A 13 -0.57 -4.92 -7.06
N ALA A 14 0.46 -5.73 -6.81
CA ALA A 14 1.85 -5.30 -6.63
C ALA A 14 2.84 -6.09 -7.50
N GLU A 15 4.09 -5.64 -7.60
CA GLU A 15 5.09 -6.19 -8.54
C GLU A 15 5.81 -7.42 -7.99
N GLY A 16 6.09 -7.44 -6.69
CA GLY A 16 6.85 -8.50 -6.06
C GLY A 16 6.29 -8.95 -4.71
N PRO A 17 6.68 -10.15 -4.23
CA PRO A 17 6.23 -10.69 -2.94
C PRO A 17 6.52 -9.78 -1.73
N SER A 18 7.66 -9.07 -1.74
CA SER A 18 8.03 -8.11 -0.69
C SER A 18 7.03 -6.97 -0.55
N ASP A 19 6.41 -6.57 -1.65
CA ASP A 19 5.45 -5.48 -1.68
C ASP A 19 4.16 -5.92 -1.00
N TYR A 20 3.71 -7.15 -1.27
CA TYR A 20 2.56 -7.73 -0.57
C TYR A 20 2.82 -7.89 0.92
N ASP A 21 4.02 -8.38 1.28
CA ASP A 21 4.42 -8.55 2.68
C ASP A 21 4.34 -7.23 3.45
N PHE A 22 4.85 -6.13 2.88
CA PHE A 22 4.82 -4.82 3.53
C PHE A 22 3.46 -4.11 3.42
N LEU A 23 2.87 -4.04 2.23
CA LEU A 23 1.71 -3.19 1.97
C LEU A 23 0.41 -3.79 2.52
N SER A 24 0.23 -5.11 2.54
CA SER A 24 -1.03 -5.72 2.99
C SER A 24 -1.35 -5.37 4.46
N PRO A 25 -0.45 -5.60 5.45
CA PRO A 25 -0.70 -5.19 6.82
C PRO A 25 -0.75 -3.66 6.98
N LEU A 26 0.05 -2.91 6.22
CA LEU A 26 0.02 -1.44 6.25
C LEU A 26 -1.34 -0.89 5.81
N ILE A 27 -1.88 -1.38 4.69
CA ILE A 27 -3.17 -0.96 4.14
C ILE A 27 -4.31 -1.33 5.10
N ASN A 28 -4.29 -2.53 5.71
CA ASN A 28 -5.28 -2.91 6.71
C ASN A 28 -5.33 -1.90 7.87
N ARG A 29 -4.17 -1.61 8.47
CA ARG A 29 -4.06 -0.65 9.58
C ARG A 29 -4.49 0.76 9.16
N LEU A 30 -4.15 1.15 7.93
CA LEU A 30 -4.45 2.49 7.43
C LEU A 30 -5.94 2.65 7.11
N LEU A 31 -6.58 1.65 6.50
CA LEU A 31 -8.01 1.65 6.25
C LEU A 31 -8.82 1.62 7.55
N ASP A 32 -8.39 0.87 8.56
CA ASP A 32 -9.05 0.88 9.86
C ASP A 32 -8.95 2.25 10.52
N THR A 33 -7.76 2.86 10.52
CA THR A 33 -7.54 4.19 11.09
C THR A 33 -8.35 5.26 10.37
N LEU A 34 -8.24 5.33 9.03
CA LEU A 34 -8.93 6.35 8.22
C LEU A 34 -10.44 6.11 8.17
N GLY A 35 -10.86 4.85 8.11
CA GLY A 35 -12.28 4.46 8.13
C GLY A 35 -12.96 4.88 9.42
N ASN A 36 -12.33 4.62 10.57
CA ASN A 36 -12.83 5.06 11.87
C ASN A 36 -12.77 6.58 12.06
N GLU A 37 -11.78 7.27 11.49
CA GLU A 37 -11.69 8.73 11.49
C GLU A 37 -12.82 9.38 10.66
N LEU A 38 -13.05 8.88 9.44
CA LEU A 38 -13.97 9.49 8.47
C LEU A 38 -15.43 9.07 8.67
N GLU A 39 -15.67 7.82 9.05
CA GLU A 39 -17.01 7.23 9.20
C GLU A 39 -17.12 6.44 10.53
N PRO A 40 -17.05 7.15 11.68
CA PRO A 40 -16.96 6.50 13.00
C PRO A 40 -18.07 5.50 13.27
N GLY A 41 -17.69 4.27 13.64
CA GLY A 41 -18.62 3.19 14.01
C GLY A 41 -19.46 2.63 12.86
N ARG A 42 -19.16 3.02 11.61
CA ARG A 42 -19.85 2.54 10.41
C ARG A 42 -19.01 1.61 9.55
N VAL A 43 -17.69 1.71 9.66
CA VAL A 43 -16.75 1.00 8.80
C VAL A 43 -16.38 -0.35 9.41
N GLU A 44 -16.40 -1.38 8.59
CA GLU A 44 -15.83 -2.68 8.87
C GLU A 44 -14.74 -2.95 7.84
N VAL A 45 -13.52 -3.22 8.29
CA VAL A 45 -12.36 -3.44 7.42
C VAL A 45 -12.08 -4.94 7.32
N GLY A 46 -12.10 -5.45 6.10
CA GLY A 46 -11.66 -6.80 5.77
C GLY A 46 -10.14 -6.86 5.54
N GLU A 47 -9.58 -8.06 5.55
CA GLU A 47 -8.17 -8.25 5.21
C GLU A 47 -7.89 -7.89 3.75
N THR A 48 -6.80 -7.15 3.51
CA THR A 48 -6.32 -6.84 2.16
C THR A 48 -5.99 -8.13 1.41
N LEU A 49 -6.62 -8.30 0.26
CA LEU A 49 -6.45 -9.44 -0.63
C LEU A 49 -5.34 -9.14 -1.64
N GLY A 50 -4.25 -9.91 -1.62
CA GLY A 50 -3.29 -9.89 -2.72
C GLY A 50 -3.90 -10.52 -3.98
N ILE A 51 -3.95 -9.78 -5.08
CA ILE A 51 -4.49 -10.25 -6.36
C ILE A 51 -3.42 -10.25 -7.46
N ASP A 52 -3.52 -11.20 -8.37
CA ASP A 52 -2.67 -11.29 -9.56
C ASP A 52 -3.52 -11.72 -10.76
N ALA A 53 -3.00 -11.52 -11.97
CA ALA A 53 -3.70 -11.92 -13.18
C ALA A 53 -3.76 -13.46 -13.31
N PRO A 54 -4.82 -14.02 -13.91
CA PRO A 54 -4.91 -15.46 -14.11
C PRO A 54 -3.83 -15.94 -15.09
N ARG A 55 -3.44 -17.21 -14.95
CA ARG A 55 -2.52 -17.87 -15.88
C ARG A 55 -3.27 -18.39 -17.12
N PRO A 56 -2.68 -18.30 -18.33
CA PRO A 56 -1.38 -17.70 -18.63
C PRO A 56 -1.43 -16.17 -18.55
N TYR A 57 -0.37 -15.57 -18.00
CA TYR A 57 -0.32 -14.14 -17.76
C TYR A 57 -0.45 -13.32 -19.05
N PRO A 58 -1.34 -12.32 -19.10
CA PRO A 58 -1.32 -11.33 -20.16
C PRO A 58 0.05 -10.66 -20.30
N PRO A 59 0.51 -10.35 -21.54
CA PRO A 59 1.85 -9.85 -21.77
C PRO A 59 2.05 -8.43 -21.24
N LYS A 60 1.03 -7.56 -21.35
CA LYS A 60 1.09 -6.17 -20.90
C LYS A 60 0.56 -6.05 -19.47
N ARG A 61 1.22 -5.22 -18.66
CA ARG A 61 0.79 -4.92 -17.28
C ARG A 61 -0.65 -4.40 -17.21
N VAL A 62 -1.02 -3.54 -18.16
CA VAL A 62 -2.39 -2.99 -18.26
C VAL A 62 -3.43 -4.09 -18.37
N ASP A 63 -3.19 -5.08 -19.24
CA ASP A 63 -4.07 -6.23 -19.43
C ASP A 63 -4.07 -7.15 -18.20
N ARG A 64 -2.91 -7.29 -17.52
CA ARG A 64 -2.82 -8.06 -16.26
C ARG A 64 -3.66 -7.44 -15.15
N ILE A 65 -3.57 -6.12 -14.94
CA ILE A 65 -4.37 -5.41 -13.93
C ILE A 65 -5.86 -5.60 -14.22
N ALA A 66 -6.29 -5.38 -15.46
CA ALA A 66 -7.69 -5.54 -15.83
C ALA A 66 -8.19 -6.99 -15.66
N ALA A 67 -7.36 -7.99 -16.03
CA ALA A 67 -7.69 -9.39 -15.85
C ALA A 67 -7.78 -9.79 -14.36
N ALA A 68 -6.87 -9.30 -13.52
CA ALA A 68 -6.92 -9.51 -12.08
C ALA A 68 -8.20 -8.88 -11.47
N VAL A 69 -8.53 -7.64 -11.85
CA VAL A 69 -9.77 -7.01 -11.40
C VAL A 69 -11.00 -7.82 -11.82
N ALA A 70 -11.04 -8.31 -13.05
CA ALA A 70 -12.16 -9.12 -13.54
C ALA A 70 -12.31 -10.44 -12.79
N GLU A 71 -11.21 -11.09 -12.40
CA GLU A 71 -11.23 -12.35 -11.64
C GLU A 71 -11.70 -12.15 -10.19
N TYR A 72 -11.34 -11.03 -9.57
CA TYR A 72 -11.58 -10.78 -8.14
C TYR A 72 -12.68 -9.74 -7.86
N TRP A 73 -13.40 -9.25 -8.88
CA TRP A 73 -14.30 -8.09 -8.79
C TRP A 73 -15.27 -8.14 -7.59
N ASP A 74 -15.90 -9.29 -7.36
CA ASP A 74 -16.89 -9.45 -6.28
C ASP A 74 -16.26 -9.67 -4.88
N SER A 75 -14.93 -9.61 -4.77
CA SER A 75 -14.19 -9.92 -3.53
C SER A 75 -13.63 -8.70 -2.81
N PHE A 76 -13.72 -7.49 -3.39
CA PHE A 76 -13.15 -6.27 -2.82
C PHE A 76 -14.02 -5.03 -3.12
N THR A 77 -13.78 -3.95 -2.39
CA THR A 77 -14.48 -2.66 -2.56
C THR A 77 -13.56 -1.53 -2.99
N LEU A 78 -12.25 -1.73 -2.83
CA LEU A 78 -11.20 -0.78 -3.18
C LEU A 78 -10.05 -1.53 -3.86
N LEU A 79 -9.56 -1.01 -4.98
CA LEU A 79 -8.31 -1.50 -5.58
C LEU A 79 -7.15 -0.60 -5.18
N VAL A 80 -6.06 -1.19 -4.71
CA VAL A 80 -4.77 -0.52 -4.53
C VAL A 80 -3.78 -1.10 -5.54
N ILE A 81 -3.18 -0.25 -6.36
CA ILE A 81 -2.17 -0.68 -7.33
C ILE A 81 -0.82 -0.11 -6.92
N HIS A 82 0.13 -0.99 -6.64
CA HIS A 82 1.50 -0.60 -6.37
C HIS A 82 2.37 -0.66 -7.64
N ALA A 83 3.23 0.34 -7.77
CA ALA A 83 4.37 0.35 -8.67
C ALA A 83 5.49 1.18 -8.02
N ASP A 84 6.75 0.81 -8.24
CA ASP A 84 7.89 1.64 -7.85
C ASP A 84 7.90 2.95 -8.65
N GLY A 85 8.24 4.06 -7.99
CA GLY A 85 8.25 5.39 -8.59
C GLY A 85 9.51 5.69 -9.42
N GLY A 86 10.61 4.97 -9.18
CA GLY A 86 11.86 5.15 -9.94
C GLY A 86 12.49 6.56 -9.86
N GLY A 87 12.07 7.38 -8.90
CA GLY A 87 12.47 8.78 -8.74
C GLY A 87 11.48 9.79 -9.35
N ASP A 88 10.50 9.32 -10.13
CA ASP A 88 9.42 10.11 -10.71
C ASP A 88 8.05 9.44 -10.46
N PRO A 89 7.50 9.60 -9.24
CA PRO A 89 6.24 8.95 -8.86
C PRO A 89 5.05 9.42 -9.71
N ASP A 90 5.09 10.63 -10.27
CA ASP A 90 4.02 11.13 -11.13
C ASP A 90 4.02 10.41 -12.48
N GLU A 91 5.19 10.20 -13.07
CA GLU A 91 5.30 9.43 -14.32
C GLU A 91 4.96 7.96 -14.11
N ALA A 92 5.41 7.34 -13.01
CA ALA A 92 5.04 5.97 -12.66
C ALA A 92 3.53 5.81 -12.45
N ARG A 93 2.86 6.78 -11.80
CA ARG A 93 1.39 6.80 -11.70
C ARG A 93 0.73 6.86 -13.09
N LYS A 94 1.24 7.70 -13.99
CA LYS A 94 0.69 7.85 -15.36
C LYS A 94 0.89 6.63 -16.25
N THR A 95 2.01 5.93 -16.11
CA THR A 95 2.42 4.88 -17.07
C THR A 95 2.22 3.47 -16.55
N CYS A 96 2.44 3.23 -15.26
CA CYS A 96 2.40 1.90 -14.64
C CYS A 96 1.07 1.59 -13.95
N VAL A 97 0.28 2.62 -13.61
CA VAL A 97 -0.95 2.48 -12.81
C VAL A 97 -2.19 2.94 -13.56
N ALA A 98 -2.26 4.22 -13.96
CA ALA A 98 -3.44 4.83 -14.54
C ALA A 98 -4.03 4.08 -15.77
N PRO A 99 -3.22 3.53 -16.70
CA PRO A 99 -3.79 2.81 -17.84
C PRO A 99 -4.51 1.52 -17.43
N GLY A 100 -3.98 0.81 -16.42
CA GLY A 100 -4.61 -0.39 -15.85
C GLY A 100 -5.93 -0.07 -15.17
N ILE A 101 -5.96 1.00 -14.37
CA ILE A 101 -7.21 1.52 -13.77
C ILE A 101 -8.21 1.89 -14.86
N GLY A 102 -7.77 2.63 -15.88
CA GLY A 102 -8.64 3.06 -16.98
C GLY A 102 -9.26 1.89 -17.73
N LEU A 103 -8.47 0.84 -18.01
CA LEU A 103 -8.99 -0.37 -18.66
C LEU A 103 -9.98 -1.11 -17.77
N ALA A 104 -9.64 -1.34 -16.49
CA ALA A 104 -10.53 -2.03 -15.54
C ALA A 104 -11.84 -1.25 -15.32
N SER A 105 -11.76 0.08 -15.20
CA SER A 105 -12.91 0.96 -14.96
C SER A 105 -13.87 1.04 -16.15
N SER A 106 -13.45 0.61 -17.35
CA SER A 106 -14.34 0.51 -18.50
C SER A 106 -15.33 -0.65 -18.38
N ALA A 107 -15.02 -1.65 -17.55
CA ALA A 107 -15.85 -2.83 -17.31
C ALA A 107 -16.56 -2.79 -15.94
N PHE A 108 -15.97 -2.12 -14.95
CA PHE A 108 -16.45 -2.13 -13.57
C PHE A 108 -16.48 -0.72 -12.96
N PRO A 109 -17.44 -0.37 -12.09
CA PRO A 109 -17.49 0.91 -11.38
C PRO A 109 -16.46 0.95 -10.23
N LEU A 110 -15.19 0.95 -10.61
CA LEU A 110 -14.05 0.73 -9.74
C LEU A 110 -13.67 2.00 -8.93
N VAL A 111 -13.41 1.83 -7.64
CA VAL A 111 -12.67 2.81 -6.83
C VAL A 111 -11.23 2.29 -6.70
N ALA A 112 -10.26 3.07 -7.19
CA ALA A 112 -8.86 2.65 -7.23
C ALA A 112 -7.91 3.74 -6.70
N VAL A 113 -6.86 3.31 -6.01
CA VAL A 113 -5.84 4.16 -5.39
C VAL A 113 -4.44 3.72 -5.82
N PRO A 114 -3.63 4.61 -6.41
CA PRO A 114 -2.22 4.34 -6.68
C PRO A 114 -1.38 4.37 -5.40
N CYS A 115 -0.60 3.32 -5.15
CA CYS A 115 0.42 3.25 -4.10
C CYS A 115 1.81 3.32 -4.72
N VAL A 116 2.27 4.54 -4.98
CA VAL A 116 3.54 4.78 -5.68
C VAL A 116 4.48 5.58 -4.77
N PRO A 117 5.52 4.97 -4.18
CA PRO A 117 6.57 5.68 -3.44
C PRO A 117 7.41 6.54 -4.40
N VAL A 118 8.22 7.48 -3.90
CA VAL A 118 9.11 8.28 -4.77
C VAL A 118 10.06 7.39 -5.57
N ARG A 119 10.65 6.37 -4.93
CA ARG A 119 11.46 5.34 -5.58
C ARG A 119 10.89 3.96 -5.31
N GLU A 120 10.99 3.50 -4.08
CA GLU A 120 10.62 2.14 -3.66
C GLU A 120 10.04 2.19 -2.24
N ILE A 121 9.26 1.18 -1.85
CA ILE A 121 8.64 1.12 -0.52
C ILE A 121 9.68 1.02 0.61
N GLU A 122 10.90 0.57 0.32
CA GLU A 122 12.00 0.56 1.28
C GLU A 122 12.37 1.97 1.76
N ALA A 123 12.09 3.01 0.98
CA ALA A 123 12.20 4.40 1.47
C ALA A 123 11.24 4.68 2.63
N TRP A 124 10.06 4.04 2.65
CA TRP A 124 9.11 4.17 3.75
C TRP A 124 9.57 3.39 4.99
N MET A 125 10.19 2.23 4.78
CA MET A 125 10.77 1.42 5.86
C MET A 125 11.92 2.18 6.56
N LEU A 126 12.68 2.97 5.81
CA LEU A 126 13.78 3.81 6.32
C LEU A 126 13.32 5.04 7.12
N ALA A 127 12.01 5.29 7.27
CA ALA A 127 11.50 6.46 7.99
C ALA A 127 11.31 6.25 9.50
N ASP A 128 11.24 4.99 9.97
CA ASP A 128 10.94 4.68 11.37
C ASP A 128 12.02 3.86 12.07
N VAL A 129 12.82 4.54 12.89
CA VAL A 129 13.88 3.95 13.70
C VAL A 129 13.37 2.92 14.72
N GLU A 130 12.13 3.03 15.20
CA GLU A 130 11.63 2.14 16.26
C GLU A 130 11.39 0.72 15.74
N VAL A 131 11.03 0.58 14.46
CA VAL A 131 10.90 -0.75 13.84
C VAL A 131 12.26 -1.44 13.79
N PHE A 132 13.32 -0.71 13.42
CA PHE A 132 14.67 -1.27 13.48
C PHE A 132 15.08 -1.65 14.90
N ARG A 133 14.73 -0.87 15.92
CA ARG A 133 14.98 -1.26 17.33
C ARG A 133 14.21 -2.50 17.76
N THR A 134 13.05 -2.74 17.16
CA THR A 134 12.31 -3.99 17.38
C THR A 134 13.03 -5.18 16.76
N ILE A 135 13.55 -5.00 15.54
CA ILE A 135 14.23 -6.06 14.76
C ILE A 135 15.66 -6.35 15.29
N LEU A 136 16.42 -5.31 15.60
CA LEU A 136 17.85 -5.38 15.96
C LEU A 136 18.07 -5.41 17.48
N GLY A 137 17.03 -5.15 18.26
CA GLY A 137 17.07 -5.04 19.72
C GLY A 137 17.03 -3.59 20.22
N ARG A 138 16.44 -3.36 21.40
CA ARG A 138 16.12 -2.03 21.93
C ARG A 138 17.31 -1.07 22.10
N GLY A 139 18.53 -1.60 22.19
CA GLY A 139 19.76 -0.80 22.27
C GLY A 139 20.39 -0.45 20.92
N ALA A 140 19.79 -0.87 19.80
CA ALA A 140 20.30 -0.56 18.48
C ALA A 140 20.12 0.92 18.12
N GLU A 141 21.15 1.52 17.55
CA GLU A 141 21.16 2.89 17.04
C GLU A 141 21.49 2.89 15.54
N PRO A 142 20.58 2.38 14.69
CA PRO A 142 20.81 2.37 13.26
C PRO A 142 20.83 3.80 12.72
N SER A 143 21.83 4.11 11.90
CA SER A 143 21.95 5.40 11.22
C SER A 143 21.02 5.46 10.01
N LEU A 144 19.81 6.00 10.18
CA LEU A 144 18.84 6.17 9.10
C LEU A 144 19.09 7.46 8.31
N PRO A 145 18.76 7.49 7.01
CA PRO A 145 18.84 8.71 6.22
C PRO A 145 17.84 9.76 6.71
N ALA A 146 18.26 11.03 6.74
CA ALA A 146 17.39 12.14 7.15
C ALA A 146 16.22 12.39 6.18
N ALA A 147 16.39 12.02 4.91
CA ALA A 147 15.38 12.16 3.86
C ALA A 147 15.26 10.82 3.09
N PRO A 148 14.53 9.83 3.64
CA PRO A 148 14.45 8.49 3.06
C PRO A 148 14.01 8.45 1.59
N GLU A 149 13.06 9.29 1.18
CA GLU A 149 12.59 9.37 -0.21
C GLU A 149 13.60 9.99 -1.18
N ARG A 150 14.70 10.57 -0.68
CA ARG A 150 15.81 11.08 -1.51
C ARG A 150 16.94 10.07 -1.68
N GLU A 151 16.90 8.95 -0.97
CA GLU A 151 17.88 7.88 -1.13
C GLU A 151 17.87 7.36 -2.56
N VAL A 152 19.04 7.21 -3.19
CA VAL A 152 19.13 6.75 -4.58
C VAL A 152 18.75 5.27 -4.69
N ASP A 153 19.14 4.46 -3.71
CA ASP A 153 18.83 3.02 -3.68
C ASP A 153 18.32 2.63 -2.28
N PRO A 154 17.03 2.89 -2.00
CA PRO A 154 16.44 2.58 -0.70
C PRO A 154 16.56 1.10 -0.32
N LYS A 155 16.43 0.16 -1.28
CA LYS A 155 16.67 -1.28 -1.06
C LYS A 155 18.09 -1.55 -0.57
N GLN A 156 19.10 -0.95 -1.19
CA GLN A 156 20.49 -1.11 -0.76
C GLN A 156 20.73 -0.49 0.62
N SER A 157 20.21 0.71 0.89
CA SER A 157 20.32 1.39 2.18
C SER A 157 19.68 0.56 3.30
N LEU A 158 18.45 0.08 3.10
CA LEU A 158 17.77 -0.82 4.05
C LEU A 158 18.59 -2.08 4.33
N ARG A 159 19.05 -2.76 3.27
CA ARG A 159 19.85 -3.98 3.39
C ARG A 159 21.14 -3.73 4.18
N HIS A 160 21.82 -2.61 3.92
CA HIS A 160 23.05 -2.25 4.59
C HIS A 160 22.84 -2.04 6.10
N ILE A 161 21.81 -1.27 6.47
CA ILE A 161 21.48 -0.98 7.87
C ILE A 161 21.14 -2.27 8.63
N LEU A 162 20.31 -3.15 8.03
CA LEU A 162 19.96 -4.43 8.64
C LEU A 162 21.20 -5.33 8.82
N GLN A 163 22.09 -5.40 7.82
CA GLN A 163 23.31 -6.19 7.90
C GLN A 163 24.28 -5.66 8.98
N GLN A 164 24.47 -4.35 9.06
CA GLN A 164 25.32 -3.72 10.08
C GLN A 164 24.75 -3.93 11.49
N GLY A 165 23.42 -3.92 11.63
CA GLY A 165 22.73 -4.22 12.87
C GLY A 165 22.78 -5.70 13.28
N GLY A 166 23.37 -6.57 12.48
CA GLY A 166 23.46 -8.00 12.77
C GLY A 166 22.13 -8.74 12.58
N PHE A 167 21.21 -8.20 11.77
CA PHE A 167 19.95 -8.88 11.45
C PHE A 167 20.24 -10.27 10.85
N ARG A 168 19.68 -11.29 11.48
CA ARG A 168 19.70 -12.66 10.97
C ARG A 168 18.34 -12.96 10.37
N ARG A 169 18.31 -13.42 9.11
CA ARG A 169 17.05 -13.80 8.45
C ARG A 169 16.34 -14.87 9.28
N GLY A 170 15.15 -14.54 9.77
CA GLY A 170 14.23 -15.46 10.43
C GLY A 170 13.24 -16.09 9.45
N ALA A 171 12.25 -16.81 9.97
CA ALA A 171 11.13 -17.34 9.17
C ALA A 171 10.16 -16.24 8.71
N GLU A 172 10.11 -15.12 9.43
CA GLU A 172 9.24 -13.98 9.14
C GLU A 172 9.90 -12.99 8.17
N SER A 173 9.12 -12.49 7.22
CA SER A 173 9.56 -11.49 6.25
C SER A 173 9.80 -10.15 6.95
N VAL A 174 10.99 -9.58 6.77
CA VAL A 174 11.31 -8.26 7.34
C VAL A 174 10.34 -7.19 6.84
N HIS A 175 9.96 -7.25 5.56
CA HIS A 175 8.96 -6.38 4.96
C HIS A 175 7.62 -6.45 5.69
N ARG A 176 7.19 -7.65 6.08
CA ARG A 176 5.96 -7.85 6.86
C ARG A 176 6.02 -7.19 8.22
N LEU A 177 7.10 -7.40 8.97
CA LEU A 177 7.31 -6.72 10.26
C LEU A 177 7.25 -5.20 10.12
N PHE A 178 7.87 -4.64 9.08
CA PHE A 178 7.75 -3.20 8.82
C PHE A 178 6.32 -2.78 8.51
N GLY A 179 5.59 -3.53 7.69
CA GLY A 179 4.19 -3.22 7.37
C GLY A 179 3.26 -3.28 8.59
N GLU A 180 3.54 -4.18 9.54
CA GLU A 180 2.79 -4.35 10.79
C GLU A 180 3.13 -3.28 11.84
N GLU A 181 4.38 -2.82 11.90
CA GLU A 181 4.86 -2.01 13.03
C GLU A 181 5.20 -0.56 12.69
N VAL A 182 5.42 -0.21 11.42
CA VAL A 182 5.80 1.16 11.05
C VAL A 182 4.77 2.17 11.53
N ARG A 183 5.20 3.25 12.18
CA ARG A 183 4.31 4.25 12.74
C ARG A 183 3.84 5.24 11.68
N PHE A 184 2.56 5.56 11.69
CA PHE A 184 2.00 6.55 10.76
C PHE A 184 2.61 7.93 10.96
N GLU A 185 3.05 8.30 12.17
CA GLU A 185 3.73 9.58 12.42
C GLU A 185 5.07 9.67 11.68
N ALA A 186 5.76 8.55 11.48
CA ALA A 186 6.98 8.49 10.70
C ALA A 186 6.67 8.58 9.20
N LEU A 187 5.69 7.79 8.73
CA LEU A 187 5.28 7.77 7.32
C LEU A 187 4.67 9.09 6.85
N ARG A 188 3.90 9.78 7.69
CA ARG A 188 3.31 11.11 7.40
C ARG A 188 4.33 12.21 7.16
N LYS A 189 5.63 11.95 7.35
CA LYS A 189 6.71 12.89 6.96
C LYS A 189 7.12 12.74 5.50
N LEU A 190 6.68 11.68 4.83
CA LEU A 190 7.04 11.30 3.46
C LEU A 190 5.96 11.78 2.50
N SER A 191 6.35 12.44 1.41
CA SER A 191 5.39 13.08 0.51
C SER A 191 4.59 12.05 -0.30
N ALA A 192 5.20 10.93 -0.70
CA ALA A 192 4.47 9.90 -1.43
C ALA A 192 3.48 9.15 -0.52
N PHE A 193 3.80 8.97 0.76
CA PHE A 193 2.87 8.39 1.72
C PHE A 193 1.70 9.32 2.02
N GLN A 194 1.94 10.63 2.22
CA GLN A 194 0.87 11.61 2.39
C GLN A 194 -0.11 11.54 1.21
N ARG A 195 0.40 11.41 -0.02
CA ARG A 195 -0.45 11.28 -1.20
C ARG A 195 -1.25 9.97 -1.24
N LEU A 196 -0.66 8.85 -0.84
CA LEU A 196 -1.41 7.59 -0.65
C LEU A 196 -2.54 7.79 0.37
N GLU A 197 -2.24 8.41 1.51
CA GLU A 197 -3.20 8.64 2.58
C GLU A 197 -4.39 9.51 2.10
N ASP A 198 -4.11 10.57 1.35
CA ASP A 198 -5.12 11.46 0.78
C ASP A 198 -5.97 10.75 -0.29
N ASP A 199 -5.35 9.97 -1.18
CA ASP A 199 -6.06 9.17 -2.18
C ASP A 199 -7.00 8.15 -1.50
N LEU A 200 -6.55 7.50 -0.41
CA LEU A 200 -7.36 6.58 0.39
C LEU A 200 -8.52 7.28 1.08
N ARG A 201 -8.31 8.48 1.65
CA ARG A 201 -9.40 9.27 2.25
C ARG A 201 -10.51 9.56 1.24
N GLU A 202 -10.14 9.97 0.02
CA GLU A 202 -11.12 10.22 -1.04
C GLU A 202 -11.83 8.94 -1.50
N ALA A 203 -11.11 7.83 -1.61
CA ALA A 203 -11.69 6.53 -1.92
C ALA A 203 -12.71 6.08 -0.86
N ILE A 204 -12.37 6.17 0.43
CA ILE A 204 -13.26 5.81 1.53
C ILE A 204 -14.55 6.66 1.48
N ARG A 205 -14.42 7.97 1.29
CA ARG A 205 -15.57 8.87 1.14
C ARG A 205 -16.44 8.50 -0.06
N ALA A 206 -15.83 8.13 -1.19
CA ALA A 206 -16.57 7.70 -2.37
C ALA A 206 -17.37 6.42 -2.12
N ILE A 207 -16.76 5.41 -1.49
CA ILE A 207 -17.41 4.14 -1.14
C ILE A 207 -18.54 4.35 -0.13
N ALA A 208 -18.32 5.20 0.88
CA ALA A 208 -19.33 5.53 1.88
C ALA A 208 -20.54 6.23 1.25
N ARG A 209 -20.32 7.20 0.35
CA ARG A 209 -21.40 7.86 -0.40
C ARG A 209 -22.19 6.88 -1.26
N ALA A 210 -21.51 5.97 -1.95
CA ALA A 210 -22.16 4.94 -2.77
C ALA A 210 -23.03 4.00 -1.91
N SER A 211 -22.58 3.68 -0.70
CA SER A 211 -23.30 2.84 0.26
C SER A 211 -24.57 3.52 0.81
N ASP A 212 -24.57 4.86 0.90
CA ASP A 212 -25.73 5.65 1.35
C ASP A 212 -26.78 5.87 0.25
N GLY A 213 -26.39 5.77 -1.03
CA GLY A 213 -27.26 6.05 -2.19
C GLY A 213 -27.80 4.83 -2.94
N GLY A 214 -27.47 3.61 -2.52
CA GLY A 214 -28.01 2.39 -3.13
C GLY A 214 -29.42 2.08 -2.63
N ASP A 215 -30.45 2.40 -3.42
CA ASP A 215 -31.82 1.90 -3.20
C ASP A 215 -31.93 0.39 -3.50
#